data_AF-A0A2S7WT44-F1
#
_entry.id   AF-A0A2S7WT44-F1
#
_cell.length_a   1.000
_cell.length_b   1.000
_cell.length_c   1.000
_cell.angle_alpha   90.00
_cell.angle_beta   90.00
_cell.angle_gamma   90.00
#
_symmetry.space_group_name_H-M   'P 1'
#
loop_
_entity.id
_entity.type
_entity.pdbx_description
1 polymer ?
#
loop_
_entity_poly.entity_id
_entity_poly.type
_entity_poly.pdbx_seq_one_letter_code
_entity_poly.pdbx_strand_id
1 'polypeptide(L)'
;MRFIFYLIAYLMLFFSSILKAQTTQKQPCSGEKYSQFDFWQGSWKVYDTKGKLIGTNKLIKMQSNCVMQENWESKTSSNKGTSYNYYNKTDDSWNQVWVDNTGFSLVLIGNLIDGKMVLKSELIKTKKGNYYNRVIWSKNTDGSVTQVWDYLNEKGKVISEAFRGIYKKS
;
A
#
# COMPACT_ATOMS: atom_id res chain seq x y z
N MET A 1 -38.39 46.52 40.96
CA MET A 1 -38.10 45.06 40.98
C MET A 1 -38.41 44.36 39.66
N ARG A 2 -39.53 44.65 38.97
CA ARG A 2 -39.91 44.01 37.69
C ARG A 2 -38.92 44.23 36.53
N PHE A 3 -38.31 45.42 36.42
CA PHE A 3 -37.32 45.75 35.38
C PHE A 3 -35.98 45.01 35.52
N ILE A 4 -35.56 44.71 36.75
CA ILE A 4 -34.29 44.00 37.02
C ILE A 4 -34.41 42.53 36.60
N PHE A 5 -35.59 41.93 36.73
CA PHE A 5 -35.86 40.57 36.27
C PHE A 5 -35.80 40.43 34.74
N TYR A 6 -36.27 41.42 33.97
CA TYR A 6 -36.16 41.38 32.50
C TYR A 6 -34.72 41.59 32.01
N LEU A 7 -33.92 42.39 32.72
CA LEU A 7 -32.51 42.63 32.39
C LEU A 7 -31.65 41.37 32.63
N ILE A 8 -31.94 40.60 33.68
CA ILE A 8 -31.27 39.33 33.99
C ILE A 8 -31.71 38.21 33.01
N ALA A 9 -32.98 38.20 32.61
CA ALA A 9 -33.49 37.24 31.62
C ALA A 9 -32.90 37.47 30.21
N TYR A 10 -32.60 38.72 29.84
CA TYR A 10 -31.95 39.05 28.57
C TYR A 10 -30.45 38.72 28.58
N LEU A 11 -29.79 38.81 29.75
CA LEU A 11 -28.36 38.50 29.89
C LEU A 11 -28.01 37.01 29.80
N MET A 12 -28.97 36.11 30.05
CA MET A 12 -28.76 34.65 29.94
C MET A 12 -28.92 34.10 28.51
N LEU A 13 -29.46 34.89 27.57
CA LEU A 13 -29.63 34.45 26.17
C LEU A 13 -28.36 34.63 25.30
N PHE A 14 -27.28 35.16 25.88
CA PHE A 14 -25.99 35.31 25.21
C PHE A 14 -24.90 34.35 25.74
N PHE A 15 -25.28 33.29 26.45
CA PHE A 15 -24.35 32.20 26.79
C PHE A 15 -24.12 31.28 25.57
N SER A 16 -23.25 31.77 24.68
CA SER A 16 -22.11 30.99 24.20
C SER A 16 -22.39 29.60 23.64
N SER A 17 -23.21 29.48 22.60
CA SER A 17 -23.03 28.38 21.64
C SER A 17 -21.90 28.73 20.68
N ILE A 18 -20.66 28.78 21.21
CA ILE A 18 -19.47 28.60 20.36
C ILE A 18 -19.48 27.14 19.94
N LEU A 19 -20.25 26.82 18.91
CA LEU A 19 -20.02 25.65 18.09
C LEU A 19 -18.64 25.86 17.47
N LYS A 20 -17.59 25.44 18.17
CA LYS A 20 -16.36 25.06 17.49
C LYS A 20 -16.76 23.90 16.59
N ALA A 21 -17.11 24.22 15.35
CA ALA A 21 -17.00 23.25 14.27
C ALA A 21 -15.56 22.74 14.39
N GLN A 22 -15.40 21.56 14.97
CA GLN A 22 -14.13 20.85 14.88
C GLN A 22 -14.03 20.53 13.40
N THR A 23 -13.40 21.42 12.65
CA THR A 23 -12.78 21.08 11.39
C THR A 23 -11.70 20.07 11.76
N THR A 24 -12.11 18.81 11.93
CA THR A 24 -11.19 17.68 11.91
C THR A 24 -10.55 17.75 10.55
N GLN A 25 -9.39 18.41 10.50
CA GLN A 25 -8.60 18.54 9.30
C GLN A 25 -8.41 17.12 8.79
N LYS A 26 -9.05 16.80 7.67
CA LYS A 26 -9.03 15.46 7.11
C LYS A 26 -7.58 15.10 6.88
N GLN A 27 -7.11 14.07 7.58
CA GLN A 27 -5.73 13.63 7.48
C GLN A 27 -5.41 13.39 5.99
N PRO A 28 -4.25 13.85 5.48
CA PRO A 28 -3.84 13.53 4.13
C PRO A 28 -3.95 12.03 3.89
N CYS A 29 -4.37 11.64 2.67
CA CYS A 29 -4.41 10.23 2.27
C CYS A 29 -5.20 9.31 3.23
N SER A 30 -6.34 9.81 3.73
CA SER A 30 -7.28 9.10 4.63
C SER A 30 -8.51 8.51 3.95
N GLY A 31 -8.57 8.54 2.61
CA GLY A 31 -9.65 7.91 1.85
C GLY A 31 -9.49 6.39 1.79
N GLU A 32 -10.59 5.66 1.54
CA GLU A 32 -10.61 4.20 1.44
C GLU A 32 -9.53 3.64 0.50
N LYS A 33 -9.34 4.29 -0.66
CA LYS A 33 -8.32 3.90 -1.64
C LYS A 33 -6.90 3.86 -1.04
N TYR A 34 -6.56 4.77 -0.13
CA TYR A 34 -5.22 4.87 0.46
C TYR A 34 -4.92 3.78 1.51
N SER A 35 -5.96 3.11 2.02
CA SER A 35 -5.82 2.01 3.00
C SER A 35 -5.89 0.62 2.38
N GLN A 36 -6.21 0.51 1.08
CA GLN A 36 -6.39 -0.77 0.39
C GLN A 36 -5.17 -1.69 0.47
N PHE A 37 -3.95 -1.15 0.58
CA PHE A 37 -2.72 -1.93 0.65
C PHE A 37 -2.17 -2.11 2.09
N ASP A 38 -2.89 -1.62 3.10
CA ASP A 38 -2.39 -1.59 4.49
C ASP A 38 -2.24 -2.98 5.11
N PHE A 39 -2.89 -4.00 4.53
CA PHE A 39 -2.71 -5.39 4.96
C PHE A 39 -1.26 -5.87 4.84
N TRP A 40 -0.45 -5.22 4.00
CA TRP A 40 0.96 -5.55 3.82
C TRP A 40 1.89 -4.75 4.74
N GLN A 41 1.40 -3.73 5.44
CA GLN A 41 2.21 -2.91 6.36
C GLN A 41 2.79 -3.76 7.50
N GLY A 42 4.04 -3.50 7.89
CA GLY A 42 4.69 -4.06 9.08
C GLY A 42 5.97 -4.84 8.77
N SER A 43 6.44 -5.62 9.75
CA SER A 43 7.66 -6.43 9.65
C SER A 43 7.32 -7.89 9.37
N TRP A 44 8.09 -8.51 8.47
CA TRP A 44 7.81 -9.83 7.95
C TRP A 44 9.08 -10.69 7.84
N LYS A 45 8.92 -11.98 8.15
CA LYS A 45 9.77 -13.06 7.66
C LYS A 45 9.11 -13.67 6.44
N VAL A 46 9.86 -13.87 5.36
CA VAL A 46 9.32 -14.31 4.09
C VAL A 46 9.86 -15.70 3.75
N TYR A 47 8.94 -16.60 3.45
CA TYR A 47 9.19 -18.01 3.20
C TYR A 47 8.84 -18.40 1.77
N ASP A 48 9.51 -19.40 1.22
CA ASP A 48 9.08 -20.04 -0.02
C ASP A 48 7.94 -21.06 0.23
N THR A 49 7.46 -21.69 -0.84
CA THR A 49 6.40 -22.72 -0.78
C THR A 49 6.81 -24.00 -0.06
N LYS A 50 8.11 -24.20 0.18
CA LYS A 50 8.67 -25.34 0.92
C LYS A 50 8.90 -25.00 2.40
N GLY A 51 8.57 -23.78 2.82
CA GLY A 51 8.74 -23.32 4.20
C GLY A 51 10.16 -22.87 4.54
N LYS A 52 11.05 -22.70 3.55
CA LYS A 52 12.40 -22.16 3.78
C LYS A 52 12.33 -20.63 3.93
N LEU A 53 13.01 -20.08 4.93
CA LEU A 53 13.17 -18.63 5.08
C LEU A 53 14.06 -18.09 3.95
N ILE A 54 13.53 -17.17 3.14
CA ILE A 54 14.21 -16.61 1.96
C ILE A 54 14.52 -15.11 2.09
N GLY A 55 13.91 -14.41 3.04
CA GLY A 55 14.15 -12.99 3.24
C GLY A 55 13.41 -12.40 4.43
N THR A 56 13.68 -11.14 4.67
CA THR A 56 12.95 -10.28 5.60
C THR A 56 12.47 -9.05 4.89
N ASN A 57 11.30 -8.54 5.29
CA ASN A 57 10.71 -7.36 4.67
C ASN A 57 10.13 -6.43 5.74
N LYS A 58 10.33 -5.12 5.58
CA LYS A 58 9.76 -4.10 6.46
C LYS A 58 9.03 -3.04 5.65
N LEU A 59 7.76 -2.84 5.97
CA LEU A 59 6.87 -1.87 5.33
C LEU A 59 6.40 -0.80 6.30
N ILE A 60 6.66 0.46 5.96
CA ILE A 60 6.29 1.63 6.76
C ILE A 60 5.53 2.67 5.93
N LYS A 61 4.58 3.36 6.55
CA LYS A 61 3.92 4.52 5.96
C LYS A 61 4.78 5.78 6.12
N MET A 62 4.79 6.62 5.11
CA MET A 62 5.50 7.90 5.03
C MET A 62 4.59 8.96 4.42
N GLN A 63 5.05 10.22 4.46
CA GLN A 63 4.35 11.36 3.85
C GLN A 63 2.88 11.42 4.29
N SER A 64 2.65 11.35 5.60
CA SER A 64 1.29 11.37 6.18
C SER A 64 0.36 10.31 5.57
N ASN A 65 0.83 9.06 5.50
CA ASN A 65 0.15 7.86 4.96
C ASN A 65 -0.03 7.78 3.43
N CYS A 66 0.49 8.74 2.68
CA CYS A 66 0.38 8.75 1.22
C CYS A 66 1.30 7.74 0.52
N VAL A 67 2.39 7.33 1.17
CA VAL A 67 3.39 6.42 0.59
C VAL A 67 3.66 5.27 1.56
N MET A 68 3.73 4.05 1.04
CA MET A 68 4.22 2.88 1.75
C MET A 68 5.61 2.52 1.20
N GLN A 69 6.64 2.67 2.03
CA GLN A 69 8.00 2.23 1.71
C GLN A 69 8.22 0.81 2.18
N GLU A 70 8.71 -0.04 1.28
CA GLU A 70 9.19 -1.39 1.52
C GLU A 70 10.72 -1.41 1.62
N ASN A 71 11.27 -2.24 2.50
CA ASN A 71 12.69 -2.59 2.51
C ASN A 71 12.83 -4.11 2.59
N TRP A 72 13.31 -4.71 1.50
CA TRP A 72 13.54 -6.14 1.34
C TRP A 72 15.03 -6.48 1.53
N GLU A 73 15.29 -7.56 2.27
CA GLU A 73 16.60 -8.18 2.36
C GLU A 73 16.50 -9.68 2.13
N SER A 74 17.22 -10.19 1.14
CA SER A 74 17.35 -11.63 0.90
C SER A 74 18.16 -12.29 2.02
N LYS A 75 17.77 -13.53 2.39
CA LYS A 75 18.57 -14.43 3.23
C LYS A 75 19.30 -15.51 2.43
N THR A 76 19.09 -15.57 1.12
CA THR A 76 19.68 -16.58 0.22
C THR A 76 20.68 -15.97 -0.76
N SER A 77 20.83 -14.65 -0.79
CA SER A 77 21.74 -13.90 -1.66
C SER A 77 22.07 -12.55 -1.02
N SER A 78 22.96 -11.78 -1.64
CA SER A 78 23.25 -10.38 -1.27
C SER A 78 22.20 -9.39 -1.78
N ASN A 79 21.13 -9.84 -2.44
CA ASN A 79 20.13 -8.96 -3.03
C ASN A 79 19.32 -8.23 -1.95
N LYS A 80 19.15 -6.93 -2.16
CA LYS A 80 18.36 -6.02 -1.34
C LYS A 80 17.60 -5.08 -2.24
N GLY A 81 16.43 -4.62 -1.81
CA GLY A 81 15.67 -3.64 -2.59
C GLY A 81 14.71 -2.85 -1.75
N THR A 82 14.26 -1.76 -2.34
CA THR A 82 13.31 -0.82 -1.75
C THR A 82 12.23 -0.55 -2.77
N SER A 83 10.97 -0.55 -2.34
CA SER A 83 9.88 -0.02 -3.14
C SER A 83 9.14 1.11 -2.47
N TYR A 84 8.53 1.95 -3.29
CA TYR A 84 7.57 2.95 -2.88
C TYR A 84 6.24 2.64 -3.55
N ASN A 85 5.22 2.42 -2.72
CA ASN A 85 3.86 2.12 -3.16
C ASN A 85 2.95 3.29 -2.78
N TYR A 86 2.18 3.79 -3.72
CA TYR A 86 1.30 4.94 -3.48
C TYR A 86 0.05 4.86 -4.37
N TYR A 87 -1.04 5.42 -3.88
CA TYR A 87 -2.25 5.59 -4.67
C TYR A 87 -2.22 6.96 -5.36
N ASN A 88 -2.29 6.95 -6.69
CA ASN A 88 -2.40 8.11 -7.54
C ASN A 88 -3.89 8.44 -7.76
N LYS A 89 -4.32 9.56 -7.17
CA LYS A 89 -5.70 10.02 -7.28
C LYS A 89 -6.07 10.57 -8.67
N THR A 90 -5.09 10.89 -9.51
CA THR A 90 -5.33 11.49 -10.82
C THR A 90 -5.86 10.47 -11.82
N ASP A 91 -5.39 9.22 -11.74
CA ASP A 91 -5.74 8.13 -12.64
C ASP A 91 -6.42 6.94 -11.92
N ASP A 92 -6.82 7.13 -10.65
CA ASP A 92 -7.43 6.11 -9.79
C ASP A 92 -6.65 4.79 -9.79
N SER A 93 -5.33 4.86 -9.60
CA SER A 93 -4.46 3.67 -9.65
C SER A 93 -3.49 3.57 -8.47
N TRP A 94 -3.18 2.35 -8.09
CA TRP A 94 -2.03 2.04 -7.25
C TRP A 94 -0.77 1.92 -8.11
N ASN A 95 0.31 2.52 -7.63
CA ASN A 95 1.59 2.59 -8.29
C ASN A 95 2.67 2.02 -7.38
N GLN A 96 3.63 1.32 -7.96
CA GLN A 96 4.84 0.88 -7.29
C GLN A 96 6.06 1.22 -8.14
N VAL A 97 7.11 1.76 -7.51
CA VAL A 97 8.45 1.79 -8.07
C VAL A 97 9.36 0.98 -7.15
N TRP A 98 9.98 -0.07 -7.70
CA TRP A 98 10.98 -0.91 -7.04
C TRP A 98 12.36 -0.59 -7.60
N VAL A 99 13.38 -0.56 -6.73
CA VAL A 99 14.80 -0.46 -7.09
C VAL A 99 15.58 -1.43 -6.20
N ASP A 100 16.50 -2.20 -6.79
CA ASP A 100 17.40 -3.07 -6.05
C ASP A 100 18.89 -2.70 -6.19
N ASN A 101 19.72 -3.35 -5.38
CA ASN A 101 21.16 -3.14 -5.32
C ASN A 101 21.94 -3.74 -6.50
N THR A 102 21.26 -4.30 -7.51
CA THR A 102 21.86 -4.74 -8.78
C THR A 102 21.70 -3.69 -9.89
N GLY A 103 20.98 -2.60 -9.59
CA GLY A 103 20.63 -1.55 -10.56
C GLY A 103 19.35 -1.87 -11.34
N PHE A 104 18.64 -2.94 -11.00
CA PHE A 104 17.34 -3.25 -11.60
C PHE A 104 16.24 -2.39 -10.97
N SER A 105 15.33 -1.92 -11.82
CA SER A 105 14.14 -1.18 -11.41
C SER A 105 12.89 -1.73 -12.08
N LEU A 106 11.77 -1.60 -11.38
CA LEU A 106 10.48 -2.08 -11.87
C LEU A 106 9.38 -1.09 -11.49
N VAL A 107 8.66 -0.59 -12.50
CA VAL A 107 7.49 0.27 -12.33
C VAL A 107 6.24 -0.56 -12.60
N LEU A 108 5.29 -0.54 -11.68
CA LEU A 108 4.02 -1.25 -11.79
C LEU A 108 2.85 -0.30 -11.52
N ILE A 109 1.76 -0.50 -12.24
CA ILE A 109 0.49 0.22 -12.06
C ILE A 109 -0.64 -0.79 -12.02
N GLY A 110 -1.66 -0.54 -11.21
CA GLY A 110 -2.83 -1.41 -11.12
C GLY A 110 -3.77 -1.02 -10.00
N ASN A 111 -4.48 -2.00 -9.45
CA ASN A 111 -5.59 -1.75 -8.53
C ASN A 111 -5.84 -2.92 -7.58
N LEU A 112 -6.66 -2.67 -6.56
CA LEU A 112 -7.25 -3.74 -5.76
C LEU A 112 -8.37 -4.40 -6.58
N ILE A 113 -8.23 -5.70 -6.86
CA ILE A 113 -9.18 -6.52 -7.62
C ILE A 113 -9.50 -7.75 -6.77
N ASP A 114 -10.78 -7.96 -6.45
CA ASP A 114 -11.25 -9.10 -5.65
C ASP A 114 -10.47 -9.30 -4.34
N GLY A 115 -10.18 -8.19 -3.64
CA GLY A 115 -9.44 -8.20 -2.38
C GLY A 115 -7.92 -8.43 -2.51
N LYS A 116 -7.39 -8.49 -3.73
CA LYS A 116 -5.96 -8.65 -4.02
C LYS A 116 -5.40 -7.39 -4.64
N MET A 117 -4.23 -6.95 -4.20
CA MET A 117 -3.53 -5.86 -4.89
C MET A 117 -2.87 -6.45 -6.13
N VAL A 118 -3.24 -6.00 -7.32
CA VAL A 118 -2.73 -6.52 -8.61
C VAL A 118 -2.12 -5.38 -9.39
N LEU A 119 -0.78 -5.38 -9.50
CA LEU A 119 -0.02 -4.36 -10.24
C LEU A 119 0.72 -5.00 -11.42
N LYS A 120 0.84 -4.27 -12.53
CA LYS A 120 1.44 -4.74 -13.78
C LYS A 120 2.37 -3.69 -14.38
N SER A 121 3.46 -4.12 -15.01
CA SER A 121 4.34 -3.23 -15.77
C SER A 121 3.76 -2.90 -17.15
N GLU A 122 4.36 -1.93 -17.83
CA GLU A 122 4.25 -1.83 -19.29
C GLU A 122 4.93 -3.00 -20.00
N LEU A 123 4.78 -3.08 -21.33
CA LEU A 123 5.36 -4.14 -22.15
C LEU A 123 6.87 -3.98 -22.22
N ILE A 124 7.60 -4.98 -21.71
CA ILE A 124 9.05 -5.04 -21.81
C ILE A 124 9.40 -5.78 -23.10
N LYS A 125 10.12 -5.10 -23.99
CA LYS A 125 10.60 -5.67 -25.24
C LYS A 125 12.03 -6.18 -25.07
N THR A 126 12.27 -7.44 -25.40
CA THR A 126 13.62 -8.03 -25.37
C THR A 126 13.89 -8.84 -26.63
N LYS A 127 15.17 -9.12 -26.90
CA LYS A 127 15.56 -10.03 -27.99
C LYS A 127 15.00 -11.45 -27.84
N LYS A 128 14.63 -11.86 -26.62
CA LYS A 128 14.12 -13.20 -26.31
C LYS A 128 12.58 -13.27 -26.33
N GLY A 129 11.91 -12.16 -26.61
CA GLY A 129 10.46 -12.03 -26.58
C GLY A 129 9.99 -10.93 -25.63
N ASN A 130 8.76 -10.47 -25.87
CA ASN A 130 8.15 -9.42 -25.06
C ASN A 130 7.35 -10.04 -23.91
N TYR A 131 7.32 -9.36 -22.78
CA TYR A 131 6.57 -9.79 -21.61
C TYR A 131 6.12 -8.62 -20.74
N TYR A 132 5.18 -8.90 -19.85
CA TYR A 132 4.81 -8.02 -18.75
C TYR A 132 5.20 -8.65 -17.41
N ASN A 133 5.55 -7.83 -16.44
CA ASN A 133 5.54 -8.24 -15.04
C ASN A 133 4.14 -8.05 -14.49
N ARG A 134 3.63 -9.02 -13.72
CA ARG A 134 2.46 -8.85 -12.86
C ARG A 134 2.82 -9.30 -11.45
N VAL A 135 2.55 -8.45 -10.47
CA VAL A 135 2.72 -8.79 -9.06
C VAL A 135 1.37 -8.72 -8.36
N ILE A 136 1.05 -9.77 -7.61
CA ILE A 136 -0.19 -9.92 -6.88
C ILE A 136 0.13 -10.10 -5.39
N TRP A 137 -0.50 -9.30 -4.54
CA TRP A 137 -0.47 -9.49 -3.09
C TRP A 137 -1.86 -9.87 -2.58
N SER A 138 -1.93 -10.99 -1.86
CA SER A 138 -3.16 -11.53 -1.29
C SER A 138 -3.02 -11.66 0.22
N LYS A 139 -3.97 -11.10 0.98
CA LYS A 139 -4.07 -11.33 2.43
C LYS A 139 -4.71 -12.71 2.66
N ASN A 140 -4.07 -13.53 3.48
CA ASN A 140 -4.56 -14.85 3.85
C ASN A 140 -5.38 -14.79 5.16
N THR A 141 -6.15 -15.83 5.42
CA THR A 141 -7.02 -15.94 6.62
C THR A 141 -6.22 -16.01 7.93
N ASP A 142 -5.00 -16.53 7.88
CA ASP A 142 -4.07 -16.60 9.02
C ASP A 142 -3.30 -15.29 9.27
N GLY A 143 -3.61 -14.22 8.52
CA GLY A 143 -2.94 -12.92 8.60
C GLY A 143 -1.61 -12.84 7.85
N SER A 144 -1.16 -13.93 7.22
CA SER A 144 -0.01 -13.89 6.31
C SER A 144 -0.38 -13.17 4.99
N VAL A 145 0.64 -12.76 4.24
CA VAL A 145 0.46 -12.21 2.88
C VAL A 145 1.20 -13.09 1.89
N THR A 146 0.55 -13.46 0.78
CA THR A 146 1.20 -14.13 -0.33
C THR A 146 1.45 -13.15 -1.45
N GLN A 147 2.72 -13.01 -1.86
CA GLN A 147 3.13 -12.30 -3.06
C GLN A 147 3.42 -13.31 -4.17
N VAL A 148 2.89 -13.04 -5.37
CA VAL A 148 3.21 -13.79 -6.59
C VAL A 148 3.66 -12.80 -7.65
N TRP A 149 4.82 -13.03 -8.24
CA TRP A 149 5.33 -12.29 -9.39
C TRP A 149 5.36 -13.22 -10.60
N ASP A 150 4.54 -12.91 -11.60
CA ASP A 150 4.46 -13.60 -12.87
C ASP A 150 5.09 -12.79 -14.01
N TYR A 151 5.64 -13.52 -14.99
CA TYR A 151 5.80 -13.01 -16.35
C TYR A 151 4.59 -13.42 -17.18
N LEU A 152 4.02 -12.46 -17.89
CA LEU A 152 2.90 -12.67 -18.81
C LEU A 152 3.35 -12.44 -20.25
N ASN A 153 2.83 -13.21 -21.20
CA ASN A 153 2.98 -12.88 -22.61
C ASN A 153 2.03 -11.74 -23.04
N GLU A 154 2.12 -11.32 -24.29
CA GLU A 154 1.27 -10.26 -24.87
C GLU A 154 -0.23 -10.55 -24.83
N LYS A 155 -0.61 -11.83 -24.74
CA LYS A 155 -2.01 -12.27 -24.59
C LYS A 155 -2.48 -12.32 -23.12
N GLY A 156 -1.65 -11.87 -22.17
CA GLY A 156 -1.95 -11.86 -20.74
C GLY A 156 -1.86 -13.23 -20.06
N LYS A 157 -1.36 -14.27 -20.76
CA LYS A 157 -1.19 -15.60 -20.19
C LYS A 157 0.12 -15.67 -19.40
N VAL A 158 0.07 -16.26 -18.20
CA VAL A 158 1.25 -16.57 -17.41
C VAL A 158 2.16 -17.52 -18.19
N ILE A 159 3.41 -17.11 -18.39
CA ILE A 159 4.44 -17.93 -19.04
C ILE A 159 5.44 -18.48 -18.02
N SER A 160 5.64 -17.80 -16.89
CA SER A 160 6.45 -18.30 -15.78
C SER A 160 6.18 -17.50 -14.50
N GLU A 161 6.39 -18.14 -13.35
CA GLU A 161 6.43 -17.48 -12.04
C GLU A 161 7.88 -17.12 -11.71
N ALA A 162 8.15 -15.82 -11.54
CA ALA A 162 9.47 -15.31 -11.20
C ALA A 162 9.75 -15.42 -9.68
N PHE A 163 8.71 -15.23 -8.87
CA PHE A 163 8.83 -15.26 -7.41
C PHE A 163 7.49 -15.59 -6.74
N ARG A 164 7.56 -16.32 -5.63
CA ARG A 164 6.44 -16.51 -4.71
C ARG A 164 6.95 -16.49 -3.27
N GLY A 165 6.44 -15.54 -2.49
CA GLY A 165 6.82 -15.33 -1.11
C GLY A 165 5.62 -15.35 -0.17
N ILE A 166 5.74 -16.05 0.95
CA ILE A 166 4.74 -16.13 2.02
C ILE A 166 5.26 -15.34 3.21
N TYR A 167 4.64 -14.20 3.46
CA TYR A 167 5.03 -13.23 4.47
C TYR A 167 4.33 -13.56 5.78
N LYS A 168 5.09 -13.94 6.80
CA LYS A 168 4.60 -14.17 8.16
C LYS A 168 5.12 -13.06 9.07
N LYS A 169 4.26 -12.52 9.93
CA LYS A 169 4.63 -11.45 10.85
C LYS A 169 5.84 -11.87 11.69
N SER A 170 6.80 -10.95 11.82
CA SER A 170 7.97 -11.15 12.68
C SER A 170 7.73 -10.69 14.11
#